data_AF-A0A7S2B613-F1
#
_entry.id   AF-A0A7S2B613-F1
#
_cell.length_a   1.000
_cell.length_b   1.000
_cell.length_c   1.000
_cell.angle_alpha   90.00
_cell.angle_beta   90.00
_cell.angle_gamma   90.00
#
_symmetry.space_group_name_H-M   'P 1'
#
loop_
_entity.id
_entity.type
_entity.pdbx_description
1 polymer ?
#
loop_
_entity_poly.entity_id
_entity_poly.type
_entity_poly.pdbx_seq_one_letter_code
_entity_poly.pdbx_strand_id
1 'polypeptide(L)'
;AARNFSSITNSYGLLRSPWNTDPTPYVMRFGSVNGGSWEPMVGCSRWDACFKSDSIGEMNNCLNGGTHGPIHIMLGGQWDMNHSIIVDKTSPFNGISGPHLLLAKHLWRYGYVNCPDV
;
A
#
# COMPACT_ATOMS: atom_id res chain seq x y z
N ALA A 1 -1.95 -15.49 -21.07
CA ALA A 1 -1.50 -15.74 -19.69
C ALA A 1 -0.27 -14.89 -19.38
N ALA A 2 0.00 -14.51 -18.12
CA ALA A 2 1.16 -13.66 -17.78
C ALA A 2 2.50 -14.22 -18.27
N ARG A 3 2.64 -15.56 -18.26
CA ARG A 3 3.82 -16.29 -18.75
C ARG A 3 4.07 -16.14 -20.25
N ASN A 4 3.08 -15.67 -21.02
CA ASN A 4 3.26 -15.36 -22.45
C ASN A 4 3.89 -13.96 -22.64
N PHE A 5 3.92 -13.13 -21.60
CA PHE A 5 4.43 -11.76 -21.63
C PHE A 5 5.74 -11.60 -20.84
N SER A 6 5.88 -12.30 -19.71
CA SER A 6 7.03 -12.19 -18.81
C SER A 6 7.46 -13.58 -18.31
N SER A 7 8.78 -13.80 -18.26
CA SER A 7 9.37 -14.95 -17.53
C SER A 7 9.39 -14.74 -16.02
N ILE A 8 9.15 -13.50 -15.56
CA ILE A 8 9.06 -13.13 -14.15
C ILE A 8 7.58 -13.02 -13.79
N THR A 9 7.09 -13.99 -13.02
CA THR A 9 5.76 -14.05 -12.45
C THR A 9 5.84 -14.54 -11.01
N ASN A 10 4.77 -14.39 -10.23
CA ASN A 10 4.66 -15.14 -8.98
C ASN A 10 4.47 -16.65 -9.22
N SER A 11 4.42 -17.45 -8.15
CA SER A 11 4.26 -18.91 -8.21
C SER A 11 3.00 -19.37 -8.96
N TYR A 12 1.97 -18.52 -9.04
CA TYR A 12 0.71 -18.77 -9.73
C TYR A 12 0.67 -18.26 -11.17
N GLY A 13 1.78 -17.71 -11.68
CA GLY A 13 1.83 -17.20 -13.05
C GLY A 13 1.05 -15.90 -13.24
N LEU A 14 1.01 -15.03 -12.22
CA LEU A 14 0.49 -13.66 -12.29
C LEU A 14 1.65 -12.65 -12.42
N LEU A 15 1.41 -11.52 -13.11
CA LEU A 15 2.37 -10.39 -13.18
C LEU A 15 2.42 -9.65 -11.84
N ARG A 16 3.12 -10.25 -10.86
CA ARG A 16 3.30 -9.76 -9.50
C ARG A 16 4.73 -10.04 -9.07
N SER A 17 5.17 -9.39 -7.98
CA SER A 17 6.47 -9.70 -7.38
C SER A 17 6.57 -11.20 -7.06
N PRO A 18 7.73 -11.86 -7.27
CA PRO A 18 7.88 -13.30 -7.05
C PRO A 18 7.52 -13.78 -5.64
N TRP A 19 7.71 -12.92 -4.62
CA TRP A 19 7.37 -13.20 -3.22
C TRP A 19 5.89 -12.95 -2.87
N ASN A 20 5.08 -12.43 -3.81
CA ASN A 20 3.65 -12.31 -3.61
C ASN A 20 2.97 -13.66 -3.93
N THR A 21 2.78 -14.48 -2.90
CA THR A 21 2.17 -15.83 -2.97
C THR A 21 0.64 -15.80 -2.94
N ASP A 22 0.00 -14.68 -3.28
CA ASP A 22 -1.46 -14.63 -3.45
C ASP A 22 -1.87 -15.17 -4.84
N PRO A 23 -2.70 -16.24 -4.91
CA PRO A 23 -3.21 -16.80 -6.16
C PRO A 23 -4.34 -15.98 -6.79
N THR A 24 -4.88 -14.96 -6.13
CA THR A 24 -6.07 -14.22 -6.59
C THR A 24 -5.81 -13.55 -7.94
N PRO A 25 -6.50 -13.94 -9.04
CA PRO A 25 -6.20 -13.43 -10.38
C PRO A 25 -6.84 -12.06 -10.68
N TYR A 26 -7.44 -11.43 -9.68
CA TYR A 26 -8.12 -10.14 -9.79
C TYR A 26 -7.39 -9.06 -8.98
N VAL A 27 -7.48 -7.82 -9.43
CA VAL A 27 -7.12 -6.65 -8.62
C VAL A 27 -8.27 -6.38 -7.66
N MET A 28 -8.02 -6.54 -6.37
CA MET A 28 -8.99 -6.19 -5.35
C MET A 28 -8.88 -4.71 -5.02
N ARG A 29 -10.01 -4.09 -4.67
CA ARG A 29 -10.08 -2.70 -4.23
C ARG A 29 -10.95 -2.64 -3.00
N PHE A 30 -10.54 -1.87 -2.00
CA PHE A 30 -11.35 -1.67 -0.82
C PHE A 30 -11.31 -0.21 -0.36
N GLY A 31 -12.40 0.27 0.24
CA GLY A 31 -12.51 1.65 0.73
C GLY A 31 -11.81 1.89 2.07
N SER A 32 -11.20 0.86 2.65
CA SER A 32 -10.48 0.91 3.92
C SER A 32 -9.29 -0.07 3.91
N VAL A 33 -8.34 0.13 4.82
CA VAL A 33 -7.21 -0.78 5.03
C VAL A 33 -7.19 -1.18 6.49
N ASN A 34 -7.14 -2.48 6.76
CA ASN A 34 -7.28 -3.07 8.10
C ASN A 34 -8.52 -2.57 8.88
N GLY A 35 -9.62 -2.25 8.18
CA GLY A 35 -10.83 -1.68 8.76
C GLY A 35 -10.72 -0.20 9.16
N GLY A 36 -9.57 0.43 8.96
CA GLY A 36 -9.35 1.86 9.20
C GLY A 36 -9.55 2.70 7.94
N SER A 37 -10.02 3.93 8.12
CA SER A 37 -10.09 4.92 7.05
C SER A 37 -8.67 5.31 6.61
N TRP A 38 -8.48 5.48 5.31
CA TRP A 38 -7.30 6.12 4.73
C TRP A 38 -7.71 7.45 4.07
N GLU A 39 -6.74 8.27 3.66
CA GLU A 39 -7.04 9.46 2.86
C GLU A 39 -7.95 9.08 1.67
N PRO A 40 -8.98 9.89 1.38
CA PRO A 40 -9.88 9.61 0.27
C PRO A 40 -9.12 9.59 -1.06
N MET A 41 -9.68 8.89 -2.05
CA MET A 41 -9.20 8.97 -3.43
C MET A 41 -9.04 10.43 -3.87
N VAL A 42 -7.92 10.72 -4.52
CA VAL A 42 -7.62 12.06 -5.00
C VAL A 42 -8.60 12.45 -6.09
N GLY A 43 -9.35 13.52 -5.84
CA GLY A 43 -10.24 14.13 -6.82
C GLY A 43 -9.47 14.93 -7.87
N CYS A 44 -10.13 15.18 -9.01
CA CYS A 44 -9.55 15.93 -10.14
C CYS A 44 -9.05 17.32 -9.77
N SER A 45 -9.72 18.02 -8.85
CA SER A 45 -9.32 19.38 -8.40
C SER A 45 -7.97 19.38 -7.69
N ARG A 46 -7.73 18.42 -6.79
CA ARG A 46 -6.44 18.28 -6.09
C ARG A 46 -5.34 17.91 -7.08
N TRP A 47 -5.63 17.02 -8.03
CA TRP A 47 -4.67 16.65 -9.07
C TRP A 47 -4.27 17.86 -9.95
N ASP A 48 -5.26 18.60 -10.45
CA ASP A 48 -5.04 19.79 -11.29
C ASP A 48 -4.25 20.87 -10.56
N ALA A 49 -4.59 21.15 -9.29
CA ALA A 49 -3.85 22.09 -8.47
C ALA A 49 -2.37 21.69 -8.31
N CYS A 50 -2.11 20.41 -8.08
CA CYS A 50 -0.75 19.91 -7.92
C CYS A 50 0.06 19.92 -9.22
N PHE A 51 -0.59 19.69 -10.35
CA PHE A 51 0.05 19.76 -11.66
C PHE A 51 0.39 21.20 -12.07
N LYS A 52 -0.42 22.17 -11.63
CA LYS A 52 -0.21 23.61 -11.87
C LYS A 52 0.78 24.27 -10.92
N SER A 53 1.39 23.52 -10.01
CA SER A 53 2.41 24.04 -9.09
C SER A 53 3.64 24.54 -9.85
N ASP A 54 4.09 25.75 -9.52
CA ASP A 54 5.28 26.39 -10.10
C ASP A 54 6.59 25.79 -9.53
N SER A 55 6.49 25.06 -8.42
CA SER A 55 7.61 24.36 -7.78
C SER A 55 7.61 22.89 -8.16
N ILE A 56 8.72 22.42 -8.74
CA ILE A 56 8.95 20.98 -8.97
C ILE A 56 8.97 20.21 -7.64
N GLY A 57 9.45 20.83 -6.56
CA GLY A 57 9.47 20.22 -5.23
C GLY A 57 8.06 19.97 -4.70
N GLU A 58 7.18 20.95 -4.83
CA GLU A 58 5.76 20.83 -4.43
C GLU A 58 4.99 19.91 -5.36
N MET A 59 5.25 19.97 -6.66
CA MET A 59 4.68 19.06 -7.64
C MET A 59 5.05 17.62 -7.32
N ASN A 60 6.34 17.34 -7.02
CA ASN A 60 6.79 16.01 -6.63
C ASN A 60 6.21 15.57 -5.29
N ASN A 61 6.18 16.45 -4.29
CA ASN A 61 5.61 16.14 -2.99
C ASN A 61 4.12 15.78 -3.11
N CYS A 62 3.35 16.62 -3.82
CA CYS A 62 1.93 16.36 -4.00
C CYS A 62 1.68 15.15 -4.92
N LEU A 63 2.23 15.12 -6.12
CA LEU A 63 1.94 14.06 -7.08
C LEU A 63 2.45 12.71 -6.56
N ASN A 64 3.70 12.59 -6.11
CA ASN A 64 4.23 11.30 -5.62
C ASN A 64 3.78 10.97 -4.20
N GLY A 65 3.76 11.94 -3.29
CA GLY A 65 3.39 11.70 -1.89
C GLY A 65 1.88 11.69 -1.69
N GLY A 66 1.25 12.84 -1.98
CA GLY A 66 -0.15 13.10 -1.67
C GLY A 66 -1.19 12.46 -2.60
N THR A 67 -0.84 12.12 -3.84
CA THR A 67 -1.82 11.58 -4.81
C THR A 67 -1.56 10.15 -5.24
N HIS A 68 -0.30 9.82 -5.54
CA HIS A 68 0.11 8.48 -5.95
C HIS A 68 0.11 7.50 -4.76
N GLY A 69 0.53 7.95 -3.58
CA GLY A 69 0.57 7.14 -2.35
C GLY A 69 -0.78 6.48 -2.01
N PRO A 70 -1.88 7.25 -1.89
CA PRO A 70 -3.20 6.71 -1.55
C PRO A 70 -3.70 5.61 -2.51
N ILE A 71 -3.42 5.71 -3.81
CA ILE A 71 -3.85 4.71 -4.80
C ILE A 71 -3.22 3.34 -4.50
N HIS A 72 -1.93 3.28 -4.16
CA HIS A 72 -1.27 2.01 -3.80
C HIS A 72 -1.91 1.36 -2.58
N ILE A 73 -2.37 2.17 -1.64
CA ILE A 73 -2.96 1.69 -0.39
C ILE A 73 -4.36 1.12 -0.64
N MET A 74 -5.18 1.81 -1.44
CA MET A 74 -6.54 1.35 -1.76
C MET A 74 -6.63 0.19 -2.76
N LEU A 75 -5.65 0.07 -3.67
CA LEU A 75 -5.57 -1.04 -4.63
C LEU A 75 -4.76 -2.23 -4.10
N GLY A 76 -3.68 -1.96 -3.37
CA GLY A 76 -2.80 -3.00 -2.84
C GLY A 76 -3.30 -3.59 -1.53
N GLY A 77 -3.95 -2.78 -0.69
CA GLY A 77 -4.40 -3.18 0.63
C GLY A 77 -3.25 -3.70 1.51
N GLN A 78 -3.62 -4.42 2.57
CA GLN A 78 -2.69 -5.19 3.38
C GLN A 78 -3.27 -6.59 3.56
N TRP A 79 -2.42 -7.61 3.40
CA TRP A 79 -2.76 -9.01 3.68
C TRP A 79 -2.05 -9.52 4.92
N ASP A 80 -2.59 -10.62 5.45
CA ASP A 80 -2.00 -11.41 6.53
C ASP A 80 -1.62 -10.59 7.77
N MET A 81 -2.52 -9.67 8.16
CA MET A 81 -2.33 -8.83 9.33
C MET A 81 -2.93 -9.48 10.57
N ASN A 82 -2.13 -9.59 11.64
CA ASN A 82 -2.65 -9.90 12.96
C ASN A 82 -3.39 -8.68 13.52
N HIS A 83 -4.72 -8.69 13.42
CA HIS A 83 -5.56 -7.60 13.86
C HIS A 83 -5.40 -7.24 15.34
N SER A 84 -4.98 -8.17 16.21
CA SER A 84 -4.78 -7.87 17.64
C SER A 84 -3.77 -6.74 17.86
N ILE A 85 -2.76 -6.61 17.01
CA ILE A 85 -1.74 -5.55 17.12
C ILE A 85 -2.37 -4.15 17.00
N ILE A 86 -3.42 -3.99 16.21
CA ILE A 86 -4.00 -2.67 15.87
C ILE A 86 -5.36 -2.41 16.50
N VAL A 87 -6.10 -3.45 16.91
CA VAL A 87 -7.42 -3.31 17.53
C VAL A 87 -7.42 -3.52 19.05
N ASP A 88 -6.42 -4.20 19.60
CA ASP A 88 -6.30 -4.37 21.06
C ASP A 88 -6.01 -3.02 21.72
N LYS A 89 -6.84 -2.65 22.70
CA LYS A 89 -6.71 -1.39 23.44
C LYS A 89 -5.44 -1.31 24.29
N THR A 90 -4.84 -2.45 24.60
CA THR A 90 -3.58 -2.53 25.36
C THR A 90 -2.35 -2.44 24.46
N SER A 91 -2.52 -2.55 23.14
CA SER A 91 -1.42 -2.41 22.20
C SER A 91 -1.00 -0.94 22.07
N PRO A 92 0.32 -0.63 22.05
CA PRO A 92 0.81 0.71 21.74
C PRO A 92 0.52 1.12 20.29
N PHE A 93 0.10 0.17 19.44
CA PHE A 93 -0.31 0.37 18.06
C PHE A 93 -1.85 0.41 17.90
N ASN A 94 -2.60 0.59 18.99
CA ASN A 94 -4.04 0.78 18.87
C ASN A 94 -4.37 2.01 18.01
N GLY A 95 -5.33 1.88 17.08
CA GLY A 95 -5.84 3.00 16.29
C GLY A 95 -5.02 3.37 15.05
N ILE A 96 -3.93 2.65 14.75
CA ILE A 96 -3.12 2.90 13.55
C ILE A 96 -3.53 2.05 12.33
N SER A 97 -4.75 1.50 12.29
CA SER A 97 -5.19 0.58 11.23
C SER A 97 -4.90 1.07 9.79
N GLY A 98 -5.19 2.34 9.50
CA GLY A 98 -4.88 2.97 8.21
C GLY A 98 -3.37 3.13 7.96
N PRO A 99 -2.63 3.85 8.82
CA PRO A 99 -1.20 4.09 8.60
C PRO A 99 -0.28 2.89 8.87
N HIS A 100 -0.78 1.80 9.44
CA HIS A 100 0.01 0.62 9.81
C HIS A 100 0.87 0.10 8.65
N LEU A 101 0.32 0.03 7.43
CA LEU A 101 1.05 -0.42 6.26
C LEU A 101 2.28 0.45 5.96
N LEU A 102 2.17 1.77 6.08
CA LEU A 102 3.31 2.68 5.85
C LEU A 102 4.34 2.60 6.96
N LEU A 103 3.90 2.44 8.21
CA LEU A 103 4.79 2.21 9.34
C LEU A 103 5.59 0.91 9.16
N ALA A 104 4.93 -0.19 8.81
CA ALA A 104 5.58 -1.47 8.55
C ALA A 104 6.62 -1.36 7.42
N LYS A 105 6.28 -0.68 6.32
CA LYS A 105 7.23 -0.36 5.24
C LYS A 105 8.43 0.43 5.73
N HIS A 106 8.21 1.43 6.60
CA HIS A 106 9.28 2.26 7.15
C HIS A 106 10.20 1.38 8.01
N LEU A 107 9.64 0.68 9.00
CA LEU A 107 10.38 -0.22 9.89
C LEU A 107 11.19 -1.28 9.12
N TRP A 108 10.63 -1.83 8.03
CA TRP A 108 11.32 -2.83 7.20
C TRP A 108 12.57 -2.25 6.53
N ARG A 109 12.49 -1.02 6.00
CA ARG A 109 13.63 -0.33 5.38
C ARG A 109 14.76 -0.01 6.36
N TYR A 110 14.44 0.14 7.64
CA TYR A 110 15.43 0.32 8.72
C TYR A 110 15.91 -1.01 9.32
N GLY A 111 15.38 -2.15 8.87
CA GLY A 111 15.74 -3.47 9.40
C GLY A 111 15.13 -3.81 10.76
N TYR A 112 14.12 -3.05 11.22
CA TYR A 112 13.42 -3.33 12.48
C TYR A 112 12.36 -4.42 12.37
N VAL A 113 11.85 -4.67 11.16
CA VAL A 113 10.95 -5.80 10.89
C VAL A 113 11.46 -6.57 9.68
N ASN A 114 11.34 -7.88 9.73
CA ASN A 114 11.66 -8.78 8.63
C ASN A 114 10.46 -9.65 8.32
N CYS A 115 10.41 -10.19 7.11
CA CYS A 115 9.51 -11.31 6.85
C CYS A 115 9.97 -12.49 7.71
N PRO A 116 9.05 -13.26 8.32
CA PRO A 116 9.45 -14.46 9.02
C PRO A 116 10.19 -15.40 8.06
N ASP A 117 11.36 -15.84 8.49
CA ASP A 117 12.05 -16.96 7.85
C ASP A 117 11.37 -18.25 8.32
N VAL A 118 11.26 -19.23 7.41
CA VAL A 118 10.67 -20.56 7.68
C VAL A 118 11.28 -21.25 8.89
#